data_AF-A0A7V9S0T3-F1
#
_entry.id   AF-A0A7V9S0T3-F1
#
_cell.length_a   1.000
_cell.length_b   1.000
_cell.length_c   1.000
_cell.angle_alpha   90.00
_cell.angle_beta   90.00
_cell.angle_gamma   90.00
#
_symmetry.space_group_name_H-M   'P 1'
#
loop_
_entity.id
_entity.type
_entity.pdbx_description
1 polymer ?
#
loop_
_entity_poly.entity_id
_entity_poly.type
_entity_poly.pdbx_seq_one_letter_code
_entity_poly.pdbx_strand_id
1 'polypeptide(L)'
;MRKLLATAAVLVVPLAACNGNDVSPSPDMSLEDRLVEAKVGFDEAEFIDFTLMTDSLPGRLPGLLSAEGTGTHDPAFTGKVDVETGAVPLNDTDLIAVDGLVYVDLPFIGWQDLVPSDYGAPDPADLMDNEAGISS
;
A
#
# COMPACT_ATOMS: atom_id res chain seq x y z
N MET A 1 26.66 -14.29 -60.80
CA MET A 1 26.76 -15.44 -59.86
C MET A 1 27.72 -14.98 -58.76
N ARG A 2 27.40 -14.83 -57.48
CA ARG A 2 26.60 -15.60 -56.51
C ARG A 2 26.11 -14.60 -55.44
N LYS A 3 24.82 -14.64 -55.09
CA LYS A 3 24.24 -14.00 -53.89
C LYS A 3 24.59 -14.85 -52.66
N LEU A 4 24.71 -14.25 -51.46
CA LEU A 4 24.38 -14.83 -50.13
C LEU A 4 24.85 -13.81 -49.06
N LEU A 5 23.98 -12.90 -48.59
CA LEU A 5 22.93 -13.01 -47.56
C LEU A 5 23.45 -12.45 -46.22
N ALA A 6 22.99 -11.23 -45.91
CA ALA A 6 23.14 -10.58 -44.62
C ALA A 6 22.16 -11.21 -43.61
N THR A 7 22.65 -11.68 -42.47
CA THR A 7 21.82 -12.12 -41.35
C THR A 7 21.86 -11.02 -40.30
N ALA A 8 20.88 -10.12 -40.36
CA ALA A 8 20.59 -9.21 -39.26
C ALA A 8 19.93 -10.03 -38.14
N ALA A 9 20.66 -10.27 -37.05
CA ALA A 9 20.10 -10.83 -35.83
C ALA A 9 19.23 -9.75 -35.17
N VAL A 10 17.92 -9.82 -35.41
CA VAL A 10 16.94 -9.04 -34.68
C VAL A 10 16.91 -9.59 -33.25
N LEU A 11 17.43 -8.82 -32.30
CA LEU A 11 17.31 -9.07 -30.88
C LEU A 11 15.84 -8.80 -30.50
N VAL A 12 15.00 -9.82 -30.50
CA VAL A 12 13.64 -9.75 -29.95
C VAL A 12 13.77 -9.84 -28.44
N VAL A 13 13.77 -8.69 -27.76
CA VAL A 13 13.54 -8.63 -26.32
C VAL A 13 12.07 -9.00 -26.09
N PRO A 14 11.74 -10.10 -25.41
CA PRO A 14 10.34 -10.38 -25.09
C PRO A 14 9.88 -9.34 -24.07
N LEU A 15 8.93 -8.48 -24.46
CA LEU A 15 8.24 -7.53 -23.58
C LEU A 15 7.28 -8.25 -22.60
N ALA A 16 7.67 -9.39 -22.03
CA ALA A 16 6.81 -10.24 -21.21
C ALA A 16 6.63 -9.73 -19.76
N ALA A 17 6.96 -8.47 -19.47
CA ALA A 17 6.98 -7.93 -18.12
C ALA A 17 5.92 -6.83 -17.86
N CYS A 18 4.97 -6.59 -18.77
CA CYS A 18 3.97 -5.52 -18.62
C CYS A 18 2.52 -5.97 -18.75
N ASN A 19 2.21 -7.27 -18.71
CA ASN A 19 0.85 -7.74 -18.47
C ASN A 19 0.86 -8.54 -17.19
N GLY A 20 0.01 -8.16 -16.24
CA GLY A 20 -0.26 -8.95 -15.04
C GLY A 20 -0.49 -10.40 -15.46
N ASN A 21 0.45 -11.25 -15.07
CA ASN A 21 0.35 -12.68 -15.33
C ASN A 21 -0.76 -13.18 -14.40
N ASP A 22 -1.98 -13.37 -14.94
CA ASP A 22 -3.08 -14.04 -14.24
C ASP A 22 -2.70 -15.51 -13.99
N VAL A 23 -1.79 -15.74 -13.05
CA VAL A 23 -1.47 -17.04 -12.50
C VAL A 23 -2.65 -17.40 -11.61
N SER A 24 -3.66 -18.03 -12.21
CA SER A 24 -4.73 -18.64 -11.43
C SER A 24 -4.11 -19.77 -10.61
N PRO A 25 -4.26 -19.75 -9.27
CA PRO A 25 -3.69 -20.81 -8.43
C PRO A 25 -4.22 -22.15 -8.90
N SER A 26 -3.34 -23.16 -8.91
CA SER A 26 -3.71 -24.52 -9.30
C SER A 26 -4.92 -24.99 -8.47
N PRO A 27 -5.93 -25.64 -9.06
CA PRO A 27 -7.11 -26.12 -8.32
C PRO A 27 -6.76 -27.10 -7.19
N ASP A 28 -5.55 -27.67 -7.22
CA ASP A 28 -5.03 -28.60 -6.20
C ASP A 28 -4.17 -27.92 -5.12
N MET A 29 -3.96 -26.60 -5.20
CA MET A 29 -3.14 -25.85 -4.25
C MET A 29 -3.85 -25.71 -2.89
N SER A 30 -3.11 -25.93 -1.80
CA SER A 30 -3.65 -25.75 -0.44
C SER A 30 -3.96 -24.27 -0.16
N LEU A 31 -4.80 -23.99 0.84
CA LEU A 31 -5.08 -22.60 1.23
C LEU A 31 -3.82 -21.91 1.76
N GLU A 32 -3.00 -22.66 2.48
CA GLU A 32 -1.74 -22.23 3.04
C GLU A 32 -0.76 -21.81 1.94
N ASP A 33 -0.59 -22.65 0.92
CA ASP A 33 0.30 -22.35 -0.22
C ASP A 33 -0.16 -21.09 -0.99
N ARG A 34 -1.48 -20.89 -1.11
CA ARG A 34 -2.04 -19.69 -1.76
C ARG A 34 -1.76 -18.41 -0.98
N LEU A 35 -1.82 -18.46 0.35
CA LEU A 35 -1.49 -17.31 1.20
C LEU A 35 0.01 -17.02 1.16
N VAL A 36 0.85 -18.05 1.15
CA VAL A 36 2.30 -17.90 0.98
C VAL A 36 2.64 -17.26 -0.37
N GLU A 37 2.01 -17.70 -1.46
CA GLU A 37 2.19 -17.10 -2.79
C GLU A 37 1.72 -15.63 -2.82
N ALA A 38 0.56 -15.34 -2.23
CA ALA A 38 0.06 -13.97 -2.12
C ALA A 38 1.01 -13.07 -1.31
N LYS A 39 1.58 -13.60 -0.22
CA LYS A 39 2.57 -12.89 0.60
C LYS A 39 3.82 -12.55 -0.21
N VAL A 40 4.33 -13.47 -1.03
CA VAL A 40 5.46 -13.18 -1.93
C VAL A 40 5.13 -12.00 -2.84
N GLY A 41 3.93 -11.95 -3.41
CA GLY A 41 3.50 -10.81 -4.23
C GLY A 41 3.44 -9.49 -3.48
N PHE A 42 3.01 -9.50 -2.21
CA PHE A 42 3.03 -8.31 -1.35
C PHE A 42 4.45 -7.89 -0.99
N ASP A 43 5.29 -8.82 -0.54
CA ASP A 43 6.66 -8.55 -0.05
C ASP A 43 7.64 -8.14 -1.17
N GLU A 44 7.34 -8.49 -2.43
CA GLU A 44 8.13 -8.08 -3.61
C GLU A 44 7.68 -6.72 -4.20
N ALA A 45 6.53 -6.18 -3.77
CA ALA A 45 6.00 -4.94 -4.32
C ALA A 45 6.82 -3.73 -3.85
N GLU A 46 7.29 -2.89 -4.78
CA GLU A 46 8.00 -1.66 -4.43
C GLU A 46 7.07 -0.62 -3.79
N PHE A 47 5.83 -0.56 -4.29
CA PHE A 47 4.77 0.33 -3.82
C PHE A 47 3.48 -0.46 -3.69
N ILE A 48 2.75 -0.20 -2.61
CA ILE A 48 1.47 -0.86 -2.34
C ILE A 48 0.41 0.23 -2.18
N ASP A 49 -0.50 0.30 -3.15
CA ASP A 49 -1.72 1.10 -3.04
C ASP A 49 -2.73 0.34 -2.19
N PHE A 50 -3.29 1.01 -1.17
CA PHE A 50 -4.33 0.41 -0.35
C PHE A 50 -5.48 1.37 -0.08
N THR A 51 -6.65 0.78 0.14
CA THR A 51 -7.85 1.47 0.61
C THR A 51 -8.45 0.70 1.76
N LEU A 52 -8.66 1.38 2.87
CA LEU A 52 -9.36 0.88 4.05
C LEU A 52 -10.63 1.69 4.24
N MET A 53 -11.74 1.01 4.53
CA MET A 53 -13.03 1.66 4.76
C MET A 53 -13.79 0.96 5.88
N THR A 54 -14.46 1.77 6.69
CA THR A 54 -15.34 1.32 7.77
C THR A 54 -16.76 1.77 7.50
N ASP A 55 -17.70 0.84 7.38
CA ASP A 55 -19.13 1.18 7.14
C ASP A 55 -19.73 2.00 8.29
N SER A 56 -19.37 1.66 9.52
CA SER A 56 -19.80 2.37 10.72
C SER A 56 -18.87 2.08 11.90
N LEU A 57 -18.65 3.09 12.74
CA LEU A 57 -17.95 2.92 14.01
C LEU A 57 -18.95 2.53 15.11
N PRO A 58 -18.60 1.59 16.01
CA PRO A 58 -19.45 1.24 17.13
C PRO A 58 -19.58 2.44 18.10
N GLY A 59 -20.76 3.05 18.14
CA GLY A 59 -21.05 4.21 18.98
C GLY A 59 -20.55 5.53 18.39
N ARG A 60 -20.24 6.51 19.25
CA ARG A 60 -19.62 7.81 18.87
C ARG A 60 -18.14 7.85 19.24
N LEU A 61 -17.46 6.71 19.13
CA LEU A 61 -16.04 6.64 19.45
C LEU A 61 -15.23 7.29 18.32
N PRO A 62 -14.16 8.03 18.65
CA PRO A 62 -13.20 8.46 17.65
C PRO A 62 -12.62 7.25 16.90
N GLY A 63 -12.37 7.40 15.61
CA GLY A 63 -11.85 6.31 14.80
C GLY A 63 -11.69 6.64 13.33
N LEU A 64 -11.03 5.74 12.62
CA LEU A 64 -10.78 5.82 11.19
C LEU A 64 -12.03 5.35 10.41
N LEU A 65 -12.56 6.24 9.58
CA LEU A 65 -13.68 5.96 8.67
C LEU A 65 -13.17 5.46 7.32
N SER A 66 -12.11 6.09 6.81
CA SER A 66 -11.45 5.67 5.57
C SER A 66 -9.97 6.03 5.60
N ALA A 67 -9.18 5.28 4.85
CA ALA A 67 -7.81 5.64 4.48
C ALA A 67 -7.55 5.17 3.05
N GLU A 68 -6.94 6.01 2.24
CA GLU A 68 -6.46 5.67 0.90
C GLU A 68 -5.04 6.20 0.75
N GLY A 69 -4.13 5.39 0.23
CA GLY A 69 -2.79 5.86 -0.07
C GLY A 69 -1.85 4.78 -0.53
N THR A 70 -0.58 5.14 -0.56
CA THR A 70 0.51 4.31 -1.05
C THR A 70 1.57 4.19 0.03
N GLY A 71 2.00 2.96 0.32
CA GLY A 71 3.10 2.66 1.24
C GLY A 71 4.27 1.93 0.57
N THR A 72 5.40 1.88 1.28
CA THR A 72 6.63 1.19 0.86
C THR A 72 7.22 0.35 1.99
N HIS A 73 8.07 -0.62 1.65
CA HIS A 73 8.79 -1.43 2.65
C HIS A 73 9.95 -0.70 3.35
N ASP A 74 10.48 0.38 2.75
CA ASP A 74 11.20 1.39 3.53
C ASP A 74 10.14 2.24 4.24
N PRO A 75 10.02 2.22 5.58
CA PRO A 75 8.80 2.66 6.29
C PRO A 75 8.36 4.08 5.91
N ALA A 76 7.41 4.15 4.98
CA ALA A 76 6.82 5.38 4.52
C ALA A 76 5.41 5.14 3.99
N PHE A 77 4.56 6.14 4.17
CA PHE A 77 3.19 6.16 3.67
C PHE A 77 2.80 7.58 3.27
N THR A 78 2.02 7.72 2.19
CA THR A 78 1.38 8.98 1.81
C THR A 78 -0.05 8.71 1.38
N GLY A 79 -0.99 9.55 1.82
CA GLY A 79 -2.39 9.29 1.54
C GLY A 79 -3.34 10.29 2.15
N LYS A 80 -4.60 9.89 2.18
CA LYS A 80 -5.75 10.66 2.65
C LYS A 80 -6.54 9.84 3.66
N VAL A 81 -7.03 10.50 4.69
CA VAL A 81 -7.82 9.86 5.74
C VAL A 81 -9.10 10.63 6.05
N ASP A 82 -10.13 9.86 6.40
CA ASP A 82 -11.34 10.36 7.07
C ASP A 82 -11.35 9.85 8.51
N VAL A 83 -11.41 10.75 9.47
CA VAL A 83 -11.33 10.44 10.91
C VAL A 83 -12.47 11.10 11.66
N GLU A 84 -13.23 10.29 12.39
CA GLU A 84 -14.13 10.77 13.42
C GLU A 84 -13.31 11.09 14.67
N THR A 85 -13.31 12.35 15.12
CA THR A 85 -12.52 12.79 16.28
C THR A 85 -13.37 12.95 17.56
N GLY A 86 -14.70 12.78 17.46
CA GLY A 86 -15.66 13.08 18.52
C GLY A 86 -15.95 14.58 18.70
N ALA A 87 -15.17 15.45 18.05
CA ALA A 87 -15.40 16.89 17.99
C ALA A 87 -15.81 17.32 16.57
N VAL A 88 -14.82 17.57 15.70
CA VAL A 88 -15.02 17.92 14.30
C VAL A 88 -14.41 16.80 13.46
N PRO A 89 -15.19 16.15 12.57
CA PRO A 89 -14.64 15.12 11.71
C PRO A 89 -13.59 15.72 10.77
N LEU A 90 -12.47 15.01 10.63
CA LEU A 90 -11.48 15.28 9.61
C LEU A 90 -11.89 14.48 8.38
N ASN A 91 -12.05 15.14 7.24
CA ASN A 91 -12.42 14.48 5.99
C ASN A 91 -11.40 14.89 4.93
N ASP A 92 -11.03 13.94 4.07
CA ASP A 92 -10.10 14.13 2.95
C ASP A 92 -8.79 14.81 3.41
N THR A 93 -8.27 14.36 4.56
CA THR A 93 -7.11 14.97 5.21
C THR A 93 -5.83 14.33 4.70
N ASP A 94 -4.95 15.12 4.10
CA ASP A 94 -3.65 14.65 3.60
C ASP A 94 -2.74 14.25 4.77
N LEU A 95 -2.05 13.13 4.59
CA LEU A 95 -1.16 12.53 5.58
C LEU A 95 0.11 12.00 4.92
N ILE A 96 1.25 12.19 5.59
CA ILE A 96 2.53 11.57 5.25
C ILE A 96 3.09 10.93 6.52
N ALA A 97 3.40 9.64 6.50
CA ALA A 97 4.13 8.97 7.57
C ALA A 97 5.53 8.63 7.09
N VAL A 98 6.57 9.07 7.82
CA VAL A 98 7.98 8.79 7.53
C VAL A 98 8.80 9.03 8.80
N ASP A 99 9.87 8.26 8.99
CA ASP A 99 10.79 8.41 10.14
C ASP A 99 10.09 8.32 11.52
N GLY A 100 9.01 7.54 11.62
CA GLY A 100 8.22 7.38 12.86
C GLY A 100 7.37 8.61 13.24
N LEU A 101 7.21 9.55 12.31
CA LEU A 101 6.38 10.74 12.45
C LEU A 101 5.25 10.71 11.44
N VAL A 102 4.10 11.22 11.86
CA VAL A 102 2.93 11.40 11.00
C VAL A 102 2.67 12.88 10.82
N TYR A 103 2.83 13.36 9.59
CA TYR A 103 2.49 14.71 9.18
C TYR A 103 1.05 14.74 8.66
N VAL A 104 0.23 15.65 9.16
CA VAL A 104 -1.19 15.75 8.77
C VAL A 104 -1.53 17.20 8.41
N ASP A 105 -2.17 17.43 7.27
CA ASP A 105 -2.61 18.77 6.85
C ASP A 105 -3.97 19.11 7.47
N LEU A 106 -3.95 19.76 8.64
CA LEU A 106 -5.17 20.09 9.35
C LEU A 106 -5.84 21.38 8.82
N PRO A 107 -7.17 21.41 8.69
CA PRO A 107 -7.89 22.61 8.27
C PRO A 107 -7.52 23.84 9.12
N PHE A 108 -7.31 24.98 8.44
CA PHE A 108 -7.00 26.30 9.02
C PHE A 108 -5.63 26.49 9.67
N ILE A 109 -4.95 25.41 10.09
CA ILE A 109 -3.64 25.49 10.77
C ILE A 109 -2.49 24.87 9.95
N GLY A 110 -2.80 24.10 8.92
CA GLY A 110 -1.82 23.50 8.02
C GLY A 110 -1.16 22.23 8.59
N TRP A 111 -0.08 21.79 7.94
CA TRP A 111 0.75 20.65 8.34
C TRP A 111 1.17 20.69 9.81
N GLN A 112 0.79 19.64 10.56
CA GLN A 112 1.24 19.37 11.92
C GLN A 112 1.99 18.04 11.96
N ASP A 113 2.97 17.91 12.85
CA ASP A 113 3.65 16.67 13.19
C ASP A 113 2.99 16.01 14.41
N LEU A 114 2.67 14.73 14.29
CA LEU A 114 2.04 13.93 15.32
C LEU A 114 2.86 12.66 15.55
N VAL A 115 2.93 12.24 16.81
CA VAL A 115 3.52 10.95 17.17
C VAL A 115 2.37 9.95 17.40
N PRO A 116 2.30 8.82 16.65
CA PRO A 116 1.21 7.84 16.75
C PRO A 116 0.90 7.36 18.18
N SER A 117 1.95 7.15 18.97
CA SER A 117 1.82 6.70 20.37
C SER A 117 1.05 7.67 21.25
N ASP A 118 1.04 8.96 20.94
CA ASP A 118 0.39 9.99 21.76
C ASP A 118 -1.14 9.93 21.66
N TYR A 119 -1.67 9.40 20.55
CA TYR A 119 -3.10 9.22 20.33
C TYR A 119 -3.53 7.74 20.23
N GLY A 120 -2.62 6.81 20.53
CA GLY A 120 -2.93 5.38 20.66
C GLY A 120 -3.28 4.67 19.36
N ALA A 121 -2.80 5.18 18.22
CA ALA A 121 -2.91 4.48 16.94
C ALA A 121 -1.53 3.95 16.49
N PRO A 122 -1.50 2.91 15.65
CA PRO A 122 -0.28 2.49 14.96
C PRO A 122 0.24 3.54 13.98
N ASP A 123 1.53 3.46 13.63
CA ASP A 123 2.10 4.22 12.53
C ASP A 123 1.60 3.63 11.19
N PRO A 124 1.00 4.43 10.28
CA PRO A 124 0.60 3.95 8.96
C PRO A 124 1.75 3.39 8.11
N ALA A 125 2.99 3.85 8.31
CA ALA A 125 4.16 3.34 7.59
C ALA A 125 4.44 1.86 7.91
N ASP A 126 4.03 1.39 9.09
CA ASP A 126 4.23 0.01 9.52
C ASP A 126 3.28 -0.97 8.81
N LEU A 127 2.24 -0.49 8.12
CA LEU A 127 1.28 -1.34 7.42
C LEU A 127 1.95 -2.21 6.34
N MET A 128 3.06 -1.73 5.77
CA MET A 128 3.81 -2.41 4.72
C MET A 128 5.00 -3.21 5.26
N ASP A 129 5.14 -3.34 6.58
CA ASP A 129 6.22 -4.16 7.15
C ASP A 129 6.04 -5.65 6.77
N ASN A 130 7.14 -6.30 6.37
CA ASN A 130 7.10 -7.68 5.89
C ASN A 130 6.81 -8.70 7.00
N GLU A 131 7.06 -8.37 8.27
CA GLU A 131 6.92 -9.28 9.41
C GLU A 131 5.77 -8.88 10.35
N ALA A 132 5.38 -7.61 10.38
CA ALA A 132 4.40 -7.04 11.30
C ALA A 132 3.28 -6.24 10.60
N GLY A 133 3.32 -6.11 9.27
CA GLY A 133 2.34 -5.39 8.47
C GLY A 133 1.12 -6.24 8.07
N ILE A 134 0.38 -5.79 7.06
CA ILE A 134 -0.91 -6.39 6.68
C ILE A 134 -0.79 -7.80 6.06
N SER A 135 0.38 -8.16 5.54
CA SER A 135 0.63 -9.47 4.90
C SER A 135 1.24 -10.51 5.86
N SER A 136 1.42 -10.18 7.14
CA SER A 136 2.04 -11.07 8.15
C SER A 136 1.13 -12.20 8.61
#